data_AF-A0A1G6VDI4-F1
#
_entry.id   AF-A0A1G6VDI4-F1
#
_cell.length_a   1.000
_cell.length_b   1.000
_cell.length_c   1.000
_cell.angle_alpha   90.00
_cell.angle_beta   90.00
_cell.angle_gamma   90.00
#
_symmetry.space_group_name_H-M   'P 1'
#
loop_
_entity.id
_entity.type
_entity.pdbx_description
1 polymer ?
#
loop_
_entity_poly.entity_id
_entity_poly.type
_entity_poly.pdbx_seq_one_letter_code
_entity_poly.pdbx_strand_id
1 'polypeptide(L)'
;MAVNVLFAVYGALRDGNQDRTEAASVIGPLQRAIDSRVGEVVRIDNTTMGRDPAPGVTKHFGALVDVHGTRRAFACQEGQTIDFT
;
A
#
# COMPACT_ATOMS: atom_id res chain seq x y z
N MET A 1 14.30 -9.47 -9.95
CA MET A 1 13.13 -8.90 -10.63
C MET A 1 12.94 -7.52 -10.04
N ALA A 2 12.63 -6.50 -10.83
CA ALA A 2 12.59 -5.12 -10.35
C ALA A 2 11.16 -4.61 -10.47
N VAL A 3 10.42 -4.74 -9.37
CA VAL A 3 9.13 -4.09 -9.19
C VAL A 3 9.38 -2.67 -8.68
N ASN A 4 8.85 -1.67 -9.37
CA ASN A 4 9.05 -0.26 -9.02
C ASN A 4 7.71 0.41 -8.67
N VAL A 5 7.61 0.93 -7.45
CA VAL A 5 6.40 1.60 -6.96
C VAL A 5 6.34 3.03 -7.52
N LEU A 6 5.36 3.30 -8.39
CA LEU A 6 5.15 4.62 -8.99
C LEU A 6 4.28 5.51 -8.09
N PHE A 7 3.29 4.90 -7.45
CA PHE A 7 2.35 5.56 -6.55
C PHE A 7 1.85 4.54 -5.53
N ALA A 8 1.67 4.96 -4.28
CA ALA A 8 1.00 4.14 -3.28
C ALA A 8 0.43 5.02 -2.17
N VAL A 9 -0.83 4.77 -1.82
CA VAL A 9 -1.54 5.42 -0.72
C VAL A 9 -2.15 4.40 0.22
N TYR A 10 -2.15 4.73 1.50
CA TYR A 10 -2.75 3.93 2.55
C TYR A 10 -3.48 4.85 3.53
N GLY A 11 -4.71 4.53 3.89
CA GLY A 11 -5.50 5.35 4.80
C GLY A 11 -6.99 5.15 4.67
N ALA A 12 -7.74 6.06 5.28
CA ALA A 12 -9.19 6.03 5.25
C ALA A 12 -9.77 7.46 5.14
N LEU A 13 -11.02 7.52 4.71
CA LEU A 13 -11.90 8.64 5.05
C LEU A 13 -12.55 8.26 6.38
N ARG A 14 -12.21 8.98 7.45
CA ARG A 14 -12.74 8.64 8.77
C ARG A 14 -14.26 8.75 8.77
N ASP A 15 -14.92 7.67 9.19
CA ASP A 15 -16.38 7.55 9.20
C ASP A 15 -17.03 7.77 7.81
N GLY A 16 -16.26 7.56 6.72
CA GLY A 16 -16.69 7.86 5.35
C GLY A 16 -16.79 9.36 5.02
N ASN A 17 -16.32 10.25 5.91
CA ASN A 17 -16.38 11.69 5.72
C ASN A 17 -15.23 12.17 4.83
N GLN A 18 -15.57 12.73 3.67
CA GLN A 18 -14.63 13.28 2.69
C GLN A 18 -13.70 14.37 3.26
N ASP A 19 -14.16 15.14 4.24
CA ASP A 19 -13.40 16.23 4.86
C ASP A 19 -12.45 15.72 5.96
N ARG A 20 -12.51 14.42 6.29
CA ARG A 20 -11.67 13.76 7.29
C ARG A 20 -10.75 12.72 6.65
N THR A 21 -10.01 13.16 5.64
CA THR A 21 -9.02 12.31 4.97
C THR A 21 -7.82 12.06 5.88
N GLU A 22 -7.61 10.80 6.24
CA GLU A 22 -6.52 10.32 7.07
C GLU A 22 -5.70 9.29 6.27
N ALA A 23 -4.92 9.80 5.32
CA ALA A 23 -4.14 9.00 4.39
C ALA A 23 -2.68 9.42 4.28
N ALA A 24 -1.87 8.48 3.80
CA ALA A 24 -0.43 8.58 3.69
C ALA A 24 0.02 8.21 2.28
N SER A 25 1.02 8.90 1.75
CA SER A 25 1.89 8.28 0.76
C SER A 25 2.71 7.18 1.43
N VAL A 26 2.71 6.00 0.83
CA VAL A 26 3.44 4.82 1.31
C VAL A 26 4.36 4.24 0.22
N ILE A 27 4.77 5.06 -0.76
CA ILE A 27 5.67 4.66 -1.85
C ILE A 27 6.97 4.03 -1.29
N GLY A 28 7.67 4.75 -0.42
CA GLY A 28 8.92 4.28 0.19
C GLY A 28 8.75 3.02 1.07
N PRO A 29 7.78 3.01 2.02
CA PRO A 29 7.46 1.80 2.79
C PRO A 29 7.12 0.59 1.92
N LEU A 30 6.26 0.75 0.91
CA LEU A 30 5.89 -0.34 0.01
C LEU A 30 7.08 -0.85 -0.79
N GLN A 31 7.91 0.05 -1.36
CA GLN A 31 9.10 -0.35 -2.10
C GLN A 31 10.05 -1.19 -1.22
N ARG A 32 10.32 -0.72 0.01
CA ARG A 32 11.14 -1.49 0.97
C ARG A 32 10.52 -2.84 1.32
N ALA A 33 9.20 -2.91 1.48
CA ALA A 33 8.51 -4.16 1.78
C ALA A 33 8.65 -5.17 0.63
N ILE A 34 8.52 -4.73 -0.62
CA ILE A 34 8.73 -5.55 -1.82
C ILE A 34 10.20 -6.00 -1.91
N ASP A 35 11.14 -5.07 -1.81
CA ASP A 35 12.59 -5.34 -1.92
C ASP A 35 13.09 -6.32 -0.83
N SER A 36 12.44 -6.31 0.34
CA SER A 36 12.85 -7.14 1.49
C SER A 36 12.35 -8.59 1.44
N ARG A 37 11.50 -8.97 0.49
CA ARG A 37 10.83 -10.28 0.47
C ARG A 37 11.17 -11.11 -0.75
N VAL A 38 11.31 -12.42 -0.53
CA VAL A 38 11.38 -13.41 -1.59
C VAL A 38 9.98 -13.63 -2.16
N GLY A 39 9.81 -13.40 -3.46
CA GLY A 39 8.53 -13.61 -4.17
C GLY A 39 7.58 -12.42 -4.18
N GLU A 40 8.01 -11.22 -3.74
CA GLU A 40 7.25 -9.96 -3.90
C GLU A 40 5.83 -9.97 -3.27
N VAL A 41 5.54 -10.93 -2.38
CA VAL A 41 4.26 -11.04 -1.66
C VAL A 41 4.29 -10.21 -0.37
N VAL A 42 3.45 -9.17 -0.32
CA VAL A 42 3.42 -8.21 0.78
C VAL A 42 2.04 -8.20 1.45
N ARG A 43 2.03 -8.36 2.77
CA ARG A 43 0.85 -8.07 3.60
C ARG A 43 0.75 -6.56 3.76
N ILE A 44 -0.43 -5.98 3.53
CA ILE A 44 -0.67 -4.55 3.65
C ILE A 44 -1.23 -4.24 5.03
N ASP A 45 -0.42 -3.63 5.91
CA ASP A 45 -0.79 -3.26 7.28
C ASP A 45 0.07 -2.11 7.80
N ASN A 46 -0.21 -1.66 9.03
CA ASN A 46 0.54 -0.57 9.68
C ASN A 46 2.05 -0.84 9.80
N THR A 47 2.45 -2.11 9.94
CA THR A 47 3.86 -2.50 10.10
C THR A 47 4.59 -2.36 8.78
N THR A 48 4.02 -2.87 7.69
CA THR A 48 4.61 -2.83 6.35
C THR A 48 4.52 -1.44 5.71
N MET A 49 3.41 -0.73 5.92
CA MET A 49 3.24 0.65 5.46
C MET A 49 3.99 1.66 6.34
N GLY A 50 4.59 1.22 7.45
CA GLY A 50 5.49 1.98 8.31
C GLY A 50 4.82 3.04 9.19
N ARG A 51 3.48 3.17 9.14
CA ARG A 51 2.68 4.08 9.95
C ARG A 51 1.21 3.67 9.95
N ASP A 52 0.49 4.09 10.98
CA ASP A 52 -0.98 4.12 10.98
C ASP A 52 -1.48 5.55 10.75
N PRO A 53 -1.90 5.91 9.52
CA PRO A 53 -2.43 7.23 9.25
C PRO A 53 -3.82 7.49 9.82
N ALA A 54 -4.60 6.44 10.13
CA ALA A 54 -5.98 6.54 10.60
C ALA A 54 -6.23 5.59 11.78
N PRO A 55 -5.75 5.94 12.99
CA PRO A 55 -5.86 5.07 14.16
C PRO A 55 -7.32 4.73 14.49
N GLY A 56 -7.55 3.44 14.79
CA GLY A 56 -8.86 2.92 15.16
C GLY A 56 -9.84 2.73 13.99
N VAL A 57 -9.40 2.93 12.75
CA VAL A 57 -10.23 2.75 11.55
C VAL A 57 -9.54 1.77 10.60
N THR A 58 -10.32 0.90 9.96
CA THR A 58 -9.83 0.03 8.90
C THR A 58 -9.46 0.86 7.67
N LYS A 59 -8.25 0.66 7.18
CA LYS A 59 -7.72 1.43 6.04
C LYS A 59 -7.89 0.70 4.72
N HIS A 60 -7.80 1.47 3.66
CA HIS A 60 -7.71 1.02 2.28
C HIS A 60 -6.33 1.32 1.73
N PHE A 61 -5.91 0.50 0.77
CA PHE A 61 -4.66 0.64 0.06
C PHE A 61 -4.91 0.70 -1.44
N GLY A 62 -4.13 1.55 -2.11
CA GLY A 62 -4.07 1.61 -3.56
C GLY A 62 -2.65 1.90 -4.01
N ALA A 63 -2.19 1.22 -5.05
CA ALA A 63 -0.88 1.42 -5.63
C ALA A 63 -0.90 1.31 -7.16
N LEU A 64 -0.02 2.07 -7.80
CA LEU A 64 0.38 1.89 -9.19
C LEU A 64 1.85 1.49 -9.20
N VAL A 65 2.14 0.37 -9.83
CA VAL A 65 3.46 -0.27 -9.79
C VAL A 65 3.87 -0.63 -11.21
N ASP A 66 5.14 -0.44 -11.53
CA ASP A 66 5.75 -0.96 -12.75
C ASP A 66 6.31 -2.35 -12.46
N VAL A 67 5.70 -3.36 -13.10
CA VAL A 67 6.11 -4.76 -13.02
C VAL A 67 6.65 -5.14 -14.39
N HIS A 68 7.97 -5.19 -14.52
CA HIS A 68 8.64 -5.54 -15.78
C HIS A 68 8.26 -4.66 -16.98
N GLY A 69 8.16 -3.34 -16.79
CA GLY A 69 7.75 -2.39 -17.81
C GLY A 69 6.24 -2.32 -18.04
N THR A 70 5.46 -3.13 -17.31
CA THR A 70 4.00 -3.11 -17.35
C THR A 70 3.46 -2.44 -16.11
N ARG A 71 2.73 -1.34 -16.30
CA ARG A 71 2.05 -0.66 -15.20
C ARG A 71 0.84 -1.47 -14.75
N ARG A 72 0.78 -1.79 -13.47
CA ARG A 72 -0.31 -2.53 -12.83
C ARG A 72 -0.84 -1.75 -11.64
N ALA A 73 -2.16 -1.72 -11.50
CA ALA A 73 -2.83 -1.13 -10.35
C ALA A 73 -3.23 -2.24 -9.37
N PHE A 74 -2.99 -2.00 -8.09
CA PHE A 74 -3.34 -2.91 -7.01
C PHE A 74 -4.14 -2.15 -5.95
N ALA A 75 -5.13 -2.81 -5.37
CA ALA A 75 -5.89 -2.28 -4.27
C ALA A 75 -6.35 -3.41 -3.35
N CYS A 76 -6.42 -3.13 -2.06
CA CYS A 76 -6.97 -4.05 -1.07
C CYS A 76 -7.35 -3.29 0.20
N GLN A 77 -8.01 -3.98 1.11
CA GLN A 77 -8.21 -3.54 2.49
C GLN A 77 -6.95 -3.83 3.33
N GLU A 78 -6.78 -3.07 4.42
CA GLU A 78 -5.83 -3.38 5.49
C GLU A 78 -5.98 -4.84 5.96
N GLY A 79 -4.83 -5.47 6.19
CA GLY A 79 -4.71 -6.85 6.63
C GLY A 79 -4.78 -7.89 5.51
N GLN A 80 -4.97 -7.49 4.25
CA GLN A 80 -4.88 -8.39 3.10
C GLN A 80 -3.45 -8.51 2.57
N THR A 81 -3.22 -9.50 1.73
CA THR A 81 -1.92 -9.79 1.12
C THR A 81 -2.02 -9.66 -0.39
N ILE A 82 -1.04 -9.02 -1.01
CA ILE A 82 -0.92 -8.86 -2.46
C ILE A 82 0.35 -9.54 -2.95
N ASP A 83 0.25 -10.22 -4.09
CA ASP A 83 1.37 -10.69 -4.89
C ASP A 83 1.63 -9.66 -6.01
N PHE A 84 2.86 -9.13 -6.08
CA PHE A 84 3.25 -8.08 -7.02
C PHE A 84 3.98 -8.60 -8.28
N THR A 85 4.06 -9.93 -8.46
CA THR A 85 4.63 -10.56 -9.67
C THR A 85 3.74 -10.43 -10.91
#